data_AF-A0A961CDX4-F1
#
_entry.id   AF-A0A961CDX4-F1
#
_cell.length_a   1.000
_cell.length_b   1.000
_cell.length_c   1.000
_cell.angle_alpha   90.00
_cell.angle_beta   90.00
_cell.angle_gamma   90.00
#
_symmetry.space_group_name_H-M   'P 1'
#
loop_
_entity.id
_entity.type
_entity.pdbx_description
1 polymer ?
#
loop_
_entity_poly.entity_id
_entity_poly.type
_entity_poly.pdbx_seq_one_letter_code
_entity_poly.pdbx_strand_id
1 'polypeptide(L)'
;GHGAQPSVPADSARGWVLLRKTFELDVVPPTAPLRATADARYRLWCNGAEVSSGPGRSDPRQLLVDHADLAPHLQVGTNVLAICARAYGLATPWWQPAP
;
A
#
# COMPACT_ATOMS: atom_id res chain seq x y z
N GLY A 1 -9.62 -20.98 -27.34
CA GLY A 1 -8.22 -20.81 -26.90
C GLY A 1 -8.22 -19.90 -25.71
N HIS A 2 -7.88 -20.41 -24.52
CA HIS A 2 -7.70 -19.58 -23.33
C HIS A 2 -6.27 -19.04 -23.35
N GLY A 3 -6.12 -17.71 -23.36
CA GLY A 3 -4.83 -17.05 -23.36
C GLY A 3 -4.03 -17.45 -22.12
N ALA A 4 -2.82 -17.93 -22.34
CA ALA A 4 -1.87 -18.23 -21.27
C ALA A 4 -1.57 -16.94 -20.51
N GLN A 5 -1.93 -16.90 -19.23
CA GLN A 5 -1.39 -15.92 -18.29
C GLN A 5 0.12 -16.17 -18.19
N PRO A 6 0.98 -15.14 -18.26
CA PRO A 6 2.42 -15.32 -18.12
C PRO A 6 2.72 -15.93 -16.75
N SER A 7 3.39 -17.07 -16.73
CA SER A 7 3.82 -17.76 -15.53
C SER A 7 4.94 -16.96 -14.84
N VAL A 8 4.54 -16.07 -13.93
CA VAL A 8 5.50 -15.48 -12.98
C VAL A 8 6.09 -16.63 -12.16
N PRO A 9 7.42 -16.81 -12.11
CA PRO A 9 8.03 -17.87 -11.31
C PRO A 9 7.58 -17.73 -9.85
N ALA A 10 7.15 -18.83 -9.23
CA ALA A 10 6.49 -18.85 -7.92
C ALA A 10 7.31 -18.20 -6.78
N ASP A 11 8.62 -18.09 -6.95
CA ASP A 11 9.54 -17.48 -5.99
C ASP A 11 9.65 -15.95 -6.10
N SER A 12 9.22 -15.38 -7.24
CA SER A 12 9.23 -13.93 -7.51
C SER A 12 8.02 -13.20 -6.90
N ALA A 13 7.03 -13.95 -6.42
CA ALA A 13 5.75 -13.42 -5.94
C ALA A 13 5.73 -13.18 -4.41
N ARG A 14 6.78 -13.62 -3.70
CA ARG A 14 6.95 -13.45 -2.25
C ARG A 14 8.01 -12.40 -1.98
N GLY A 15 7.62 -11.27 -1.40
CA GLY A 15 8.59 -10.21 -1.17
C GLY A 15 8.04 -9.00 -0.45
N TRP A 16 8.96 -8.11 -0.10
CA TRP A 16 8.66 -6.77 0.36
C TRP A 16 8.91 -5.79 -0.78
N VAL A 17 7.92 -4.95 -1.04
CA VAL A 17 8.05 -3.83 -1.97
C VAL A 17 8.14 -2.55 -1.14
N LEU A 18 9.23 -1.82 -1.33
CA LEU A 18 9.46 -0.53 -0.71
C LEU A 18 9.20 0.57 -1.74
N LEU A 19 8.21 1.41 -1.48
CA LEU A 19 7.88 2.57 -2.31
C LEU A 19 8.19 3.83 -1.51
N ARG A 20 8.82 4.81 -2.17
CA ARG A 20 9.10 6.11 -1.58
C ARG A 20 8.78 7.21 -2.58
N LYS A 21 8.08 8.24 -2.13
CA LYS A 21 7.79 9.44 -2.93
C LYS A 21 8.15 10.67 -2.13
N THR A 22 8.89 11.58 -2.76
CA THR A 22 9.17 12.91 -2.23
C THR A 22 8.39 13.95 -3.03
N PHE A 23 7.83 14.94 -2.36
CA PHE A 23 7.08 16.03 -2.98
C PHE A 23 7.17 17.31 -2.13
N GLU A 24 6.93 18.45 -2.76
CA GLU A 24 6.97 19.77 -2.12
C GLU A 24 5.55 20.30 -1.90
N LEU A 25 5.36 21.06 -0.83
CA LEU A 25 4.11 21.78 -0.52
C LEU A 25 4.42 23.22 -0.13
N ASP A 26 3.87 24.19 -0.86
CA ASP A 26 3.98 25.61 -0.46
C ASP A 26 3.12 25.94 0.77
N VAL A 27 2.04 25.18 0.97
CA VAL A 27 1.12 25.29 2.10
C VAL A 27 0.58 23.90 2.46
N VAL A 28 0.42 23.63 3.75
CA VAL A 28 -0.25 22.39 4.21
C VAL A 28 -1.76 22.59 4.12
N PRO A 29 -2.48 21.77 3.33
CA PRO A 29 -3.92 21.88 3.24
C PRO A 29 -4.59 21.46 4.57
N PRO A 30 -5.80 21.97 4.89
CA PRO A 30 -6.53 21.58 6.10
C PRO A 30 -6.85 20.08 6.16
N THR A 31 -7.00 19.43 5.01
CA THR A 31 -7.19 17.99 4.86
C THR A 31 -6.40 17.49 3.65
N ALA A 32 -5.86 16.28 3.75
CA ALA A 32 -5.14 15.58 2.69
C ALA A 32 -5.60 14.11 2.68
N PRO A 33 -6.76 13.82 2.05
CA PRO A 33 -7.33 12.48 2.07
C PRO A 33 -6.42 11.48 1.36
N LEU A 34 -6.06 10.43 2.08
CA LEU A 34 -5.30 9.29 1.60
C LEU A 34 -6.23 8.08 1.44
N ARG A 35 -6.10 7.41 0.30
CA ARG A 35 -6.72 6.12 0.03
C ARG A 35 -5.63 5.12 -0.30
N ALA A 36 -5.54 4.04 0.47
CA ALA A 36 -4.51 3.03 0.29
C ALA A 36 -5.12 1.63 0.32
N THR A 37 -4.59 0.76 -0.53
CA THR A 37 -4.88 -0.67 -0.53
C THR A 37 -3.62 -1.40 -0.99
N ALA A 38 -3.48 -2.66 -0.62
CA ALA A 38 -2.40 -3.50 -1.10
C ALA A 38 -2.84 -4.95 -1.07
N ASP A 39 -2.39 -5.71 -2.07
CA ASP A 39 -2.42 -7.16 -1.98
C ASP A 39 -1.02 -7.63 -1.52
N ALA A 40 -0.78 -7.92 -0.24
CA ALA A 40 -1.72 -8.36 0.78
C ALA A 40 -1.76 -7.55 2.08
N ARG A 41 -0.65 -6.88 2.41
CA ARG A 41 -0.51 -5.99 3.57
C ARG A 41 0.42 -4.84 3.21
N TYR A 42 0.25 -3.70 3.84
CA TYR A 42 1.14 -2.57 3.78
C TYR A 42 1.22 -1.86 5.13
N ARG A 43 2.29 -1.08 5.28
CA ARG A 43 2.42 -0.01 6.26
C ARG A 43 2.86 1.26 5.55
N LEU A 44 2.29 2.40 5.93
CA LEU A 44 2.52 3.70 5.32
C LEU A 44 3.00 4.70 6.36
N TRP A 45 4.01 5.47 5.98
CA TRP A 45 4.58 6.55 6.77
C TRP A 45 4.59 7.86 5.98
N CYS A 46 4.41 8.97 6.70
CA CYS A 46 4.62 10.33 6.20
C CYS A 46 5.63 11.02 7.11
N ASN A 47 6.73 11.53 6.54
CA ASN A 47 7.80 12.22 7.27
C ASN A 47 8.34 11.41 8.48
N GLY A 48 8.36 10.08 8.36
CA GLY A 48 8.81 9.15 9.41
C GLY A 48 7.74 8.76 10.44
N ALA A 49 6.58 9.43 10.48
CA ALA A 49 5.46 9.05 11.33
C ALA A 49 4.59 7.98 10.64
N GLU A 50 4.22 6.92 11.37
CA GLU A 50 3.28 5.90 10.86
C GLU A 50 1.88 6.51 10.78
N VAL A 51 1.26 6.41 9.60
CA VAL A 51 -0.06 7.00 9.31
C VAL A 51 -1.12 5.92 9.26
N SER A 52 -0.84 4.82 8.57
CA SER A 52 -1.78 3.71 8.44
C SER A 52 -1.07 2.38 8.21
N SER A 53 -1.77 1.30 8.55
CA SER A 53 -1.41 -0.06 8.15
C SER A 53 -2.67 -0.81 7.74
N GLY A 54 -2.54 -1.68 6.75
CA GLY A 54 -3.69 -2.38 6.20
C GLY A 54 -3.35 -3.22 4.98
N PRO A 55 -4.28 -3.46 4.04
CA PRO A 55 -5.71 -3.23 4.26
C PRO A 55 -6.21 -4.04 5.47
N GLY A 56 -7.36 -3.71 6.05
CA GLY A 56 -8.03 -4.61 7.00
C GLY A 56 -8.20 -6.02 6.42
N ARG A 57 -8.37 -7.06 7.27
CA ARG A 57 -8.72 -8.41 6.76
C ARG A 57 -9.99 -8.28 5.90
N SER A 58 -9.89 -8.64 4.63
CA SER A 58 -10.97 -8.55 3.65
C SER A 58 -10.97 -9.81 2.78
N ASP A 59 -12.11 -10.12 2.18
CA ASP A 59 -12.20 -11.18 1.17
C ASP A 59 -11.23 -10.83 0.03
N PRO A 60 -10.35 -11.75 -0.41
CA PRO A 60 -9.45 -11.55 -1.55
C PRO A 60 -10.12 -11.03 -2.83
N ARG A 61 -11.42 -11.29 -3.00
CA ARG A 61 -12.22 -10.82 -4.14
C ARG A 61 -12.73 -9.38 -3.96
N GLN A 62 -12.55 -8.79 -2.78
CA GLN A 62 -12.97 -7.42 -2.42
C GLN A 62 -11.94 -6.79 -1.46
N LEU A 63 -10.77 -6.38 -1.97
CA LEU A 63 -9.76 -5.69 -1.18
C LEU A 63 -10.35 -4.42 -0.53
N LEU A 64 -10.19 -4.30 0.79
CA LEU A 64 -10.56 -3.08 1.50
C LEU A 64 -9.64 -1.93 1.07
N VAL A 65 -10.21 -0.73 0.95
CA VAL A 65 -9.45 0.51 0.83
C VAL A 65 -9.48 1.17 2.19
N ASP A 66 -8.30 1.44 2.74
CA ASP A 66 -8.19 2.24 3.96
C ASP A 66 -8.25 3.72 3.60
N HIS A 67 -8.88 4.48 4.48
CA HIS A 67 -9.00 5.92 4.39
C HIS A 67 -8.30 6.54 5.59
N ALA A 68 -7.44 7.52 5.35
CA ALA A 68 -6.76 8.29 6.38
C ALA A 68 -6.65 9.76 5.95
N ASP A 69 -6.32 10.64 6.89
CA ASP A 69 -5.95 12.02 6.58
C ASP A 69 -4.45 12.20 6.81
N LEU A 70 -3.74 12.61 5.76
CA LEU A 70 -2.31 12.90 5.81
C LEU A 70 -2.00 14.28 6.37
N ALA A 71 -2.96 15.21 6.38
CA ALA A 71 -2.72 16.61 6.73
C ALA A 71 -1.99 16.79 8.08
N PRO A 72 -2.30 16.05 9.16
CA PRO A 72 -1.59 16.16 10.43
C PRO A 72 -0.10 15.81 10.38
N HIS A 73 0.35 15.12 9.32
CA HIS A 73 1.72 14.64 9.14
C HIS A 73 2.51 15.42 8.09
N LEU A 74 1.88 16.39 7.41
CA LEU A 74 2.50 17.19 6.36
C LEU A 74 3.16 18.45 6.93
N GLN A 75 4.17 18.94 6.22
CA GLN A 75 4.85 20.20 6.51
C GLN A 75 4.97 21.07 5.25
N VAL A 76 5.22 22.36 5.41
CA VAL A 76 5.62 23.23 4.29
C VAL A 76 7.02 22.81 3.82
N GLY A 77 7.24 22.83 2.51
CA GLY A 77 8.43 22.34 1.85
C GLY A 77 8.40 20.82 1.63
N THR A 78 9.55 20.17 1.82
CA THR A 78 9.75 18.78 1.44
C THR A 78 8.99 17.82 2.36
N ASN A 79 8.23 16.92 1.75
CA ASN A 79 7.54 15.82 2.40
C ASN A 79 7.95 14.49 1.79
N VAL A 80 7.95 13.43 2.59
CA VAL A 80 8.31 12.08 2.18
C VAL A 80 7.23 11.10 2.59
N LEU A 81 6.64 10.42 1.61
CA LEU A 81 5.81 9.24 1.83
C LEU A 81 6.63 7.98 1.62
N ALA A 82 6.51 7.02 2.53
CA ALA A 82 7.10 5.70 2.42
C ALA A 82 6.03 4.63 2.62
N ILE A 83 6.11 3.55 1.85
CA ILE A 83 5.22 2.40 1.94
C ILE A 83 6.06 1.13 1.91
N CYS A 84 5.77 0.21 2.82
CA CYS A 84 6.31 -1.14 2.83
C CYS A 84 5.15 -2.10 2.63
N ALA A 85 5.06 -2.70 1.44
CA ALA A 85 4.02 -3.64 1.08
C ALA A 85 4.57 -5.07 1.05
N ARG A 86 3.76 -6.04 1.48
CA ARG A 86 4.10 -7.45 1.48
C ARG A 86 3.25 -8.20 0.47
N ALA A 87 3.90 -8.84 -0.49
CA ALA A 87 3.30 -9.80 -1.40
C ALA A 87 3.50 -11.22 -0.84
N TYR A 88 2.42 -11.98 -0.66
CA TYR A 88 2.49 -13.36 -0.12
C TYR A 88 2.68 -14.43 -1.21
N GLY A 89 2.43 -14.10 -2.48
CA GLY A 89 2.72 -14.91 -3.66
C GLY A 89 1.87 -16.17 -3.86
N LEU A 90 1.75 -17.04 -2.86
CA LEU A 90 0.89 -18.22 -2.87
C LEU A 90 -0.20 -18.10 -1.81
N ALA A 91 -1.35 -18.72 -2.07
CA ALA A 91 -2.42 -18.84 -1.10
C ALA A 91 -1.89 -19.42 0.23
N THR A 92 -2.25 -18.77 1.33
CA THR A 92 -2.01 -19.22 2.70
C THR A 92 -3.38 -19.42 3.38
N PRO A 93 -3.47 -20.13 4.52
CA PRO A 93 -4.75 -20.35 5.20
C PRO A 93 -5.52 -19.06 5.59
N TRP A 94 -4.87 -17.90 5.52
CA TRP A 94 -5.41 -16.58 5.89
C TRP A 94 -5.34 -15.54 4.76
N TRP A 95 -4.96 -15.94 3.53
CA TRP A 95 -4.87 -15.05 2.37
C TRP A 95 -4.90 -15.84 1.05
N GLN A 96 -5.68 -15.38 0.08
CA GLN A 96 -5.58 -15.81 -1.32
C GLN A 96 -5.31 -14.56 -2.17
N PRO A 97 -4.63 -14.67 -3.33
CA PRO A 97 -4.46 -13.55 -4.23
C PRO A 97 -5.80 -13.12 -4.84
N ALA A 98 -5.95 -11.82 -5.10
CA ALA A 98 -7.05 -11.31 -5.92
C ALA A 98 -6.95 -11.88 -7.37
N PRO A 99 -8.07 -12.17 -8.04
CA PRO A 99 -8.09 -12.74 -9.39
C PRO A 99 -7.55 -11.80 -10.48
#